data_AF-M0J9U3-F1
#
_entry.id   AF-M0J9U3-F1
#
_cell.length_a   1.000
_cell.length_b   1.000
_cell.length_c   1.000
_cell.angle_alpha   90.00
_cell.angle_beta   90.00
_cell.angle_gamma   90.00
#
_symmetry.space_group_name_H-M   'P 1'
#
loop_
_entity.id
_entity.type
_entity.pdbx_description
1 polymer ?
#
loop_
_entity_poly.entity_id
_entity_poly.type
_entity_poly.pdbx_seq_one_letter_code
_entity_poly.pdbx_strand_id
1 'polypeptide(L)'
;MSVRDDFTDRIPGGDAGLIVLVLLATYLAYVLAGFVLGYTLRGQLNSIATLTFYIGVFAMLSLALNLHWGYTGLFNIGIVGFMAVGVYVTAIVTKPTYVAGGAAQVGGLGLPLWVGILAGMLAAALLGLVVALPALRLRADYLAIVTIAMSEIVRFSFLSGELQQFQLFGNRVGFGGGSGLILDFAPPLEALLRGVGLWDAYLGFVDAFQVVVPRNPKPVVDGLIYGLLLLGFVAAFYWLLKRTGESPFGRVLKAIREDEDVANALGKNTDRFKIKSFMLGCALMGLAGILWLVPQGAVTPNFFRPRVTFFVWIALIIGGAGSNTGSVLGGAVFAAVLYQGPRYFQNLVTAVFPNFDSPSGFGQAISPLISQFDPVPFLLYTVDSIRQLQLVVMGLVLIWLMHNRPEGMLGYRKETASVIPLSRPKSMTADGGDDDSVRTDGGVDAAAEGGETDE
;
A
#
# COMPACT_ATOMS: atom_id res chain seq x y z
N MET A 1 -18.01 21.29 -12.07
CA MET A 1 -17.19 20.48 -12.99
C MET A 1 -15.82 21.12 -13.03
N SER A 2 -14.83 20.53 -12.36
CA SER A 2 -13.52 21.16 -12.15
C SER A 2 -12.59 20.82 -13.32
N VAL A 3 -11.67 21.71 -13.67
CA VAL A 3 -10.66 21.59 -14.76
C VAL A 3 -9.87 20.26 -14.74
N ARG A 4 -9.94 19.49 -13.65
CA ARG A 4 -9.30 18.18 -13.48
C ARG A 4 -10.07 16.99 -14.09
N ASP A 5 -11.40 17.08 -14.22
CA ASP A 5 -12.20 16.02 -14.84
C ASP A 5 -11.85 15.86 -16.34
N ASP A 6 -11.44 16.96 -16.99
CA ASP A 6 -11.06 17.03 -18.40
C ASP A 6 -9.73 16.32 -18.74
N PHE A 7 -8.84 16.06 -17.77
CA PHE A 7 -7.55 15.39 -18.05
C PHE A 7 -7.67 13.86 -18.05
N THR A 8 -8.52 13.29 -17.21
CA THR A 8 -8.75 11.84 -17.14
C THR A 8 -9.65 11.33 -18.26
N ASP A 9 -10.61 12.16 -18.72
CA ASP A 9 -11.48 11.82 -19.84
C ASP A 9 -10.73 11.79 -21.19
N ARG A 10 -9.57 12.45 -21.27
CA ARG A 10 -8.68 12.46 -22.44
C ARG A 10 -7.71 11.27 -22.49
N ILE A 11 -7.59 10.47 -21.43
CA ILE A 11 -6.72 9.29 -21.41
C ILE A 11 -7.54 8.04 -21.79
N PRO A 12 -7.17 7.33 -22.87
CA PRO A 12 -7.84 6.08 -23.22
C PRO A 12 -7.68 5.06 -22.07
N GLY A 13 -8.80 4.59 -21.52
CA GLY A 13 -8.84 3.62 -20.42
C GLY A 13 -9.10 4.19 -19.01
N GLY A 14 -9.39 5.49 -18.88
CA GLY A 14 -9.80 6.12 -17.61
C GLY A 14 -8.78 5.93 -16.49
N ASP A 15 -9.23 5.49 -15.31
CA ASP A 15 -8.39 5.32 -14.13
C ASP A 15 -7.24 4.30 -14.30
N ALA A 16 -7.49 3.21 -15.03
CA ALA A 16 -6.45 2.21 -15.31
C ALA A 16 -5.38 2.79 -16.25
N GLY A 17 -5.80 3.58 -17.25
CA GLY A 17 -4.90 4.27 -18.16
C GLY A 17 -3.98 5.24 -17.42
N LEU A 18 -4.53 6.00 -16.45
CA LEU A 18 -3.74 6.91 -15.61
C LEU A 18 -2.70 6.17 -14.75
N ILE A 19 -3.07 5.03 -14.14
CA ILE A 19 -2.13 4.21 -13.36
C ILE A 19 -0.97 3.73 -14.24
N VAL A 20 -1.30 3.15 -15.40
CA VAL A 20 -0.29 2.65 -16.34
C VAL A 20 0.61 3.79 -16.83
N LEU A 21 0.04 4.95 -17.17
CA LEU A 21 0.79 6.12 -17.60
C LEU A 21 1.81 6.57 -16.55
N VAL A 22 1.40 6.69 -15.28
CA VAL A 22 2.29 7.12 -14.20
C VAL A 22 3.38 6.07 -13.94
N LEU A 23 3.05 4.78 -13.97
CA LEU A 23 4.05 3.72 -13.82
C LEU A 23 5.06 3.75 -14.96
N LEU A 24 4.61 3.86 -16.22
CA LEU A 24 5.48 3.95 -17.39
C LEU A 24 6.34 5.20 -17.35
N ALA A 25 5.79 6.36 -17.01
CA ALA A 25 6.55 7.61 -16.86
C ALA A 25 7.61 7.47 -15.76
N THR A 26 7.28 6.83 -14.64
CA THR A 26 8.21 6.58 -13.53
C THR A 26 9.34 5.64 -13.97
N TYR A 27 9.03 4.52 -14.62
CA TYR A 27 10.06 3.60 -15.11
C TYR A 27 10.93 4.24 -16.18
N LEU A 28 10.33 5.00 -17.10
CA LEU A 28 11.06 5.73 -18.13
C LEU A 28 12.02 6.75 -17.51
N ALA A 29 11.59 7.50 -16.49
CA ALA A 29 12.46 8.45 -15.79
C ALA A 29 13.67 7.75 -15.15
N TYR A 30 13.47 6.60 -14.50
CA TYR A 30 14.56 5.80 -13.95
C TYR A 30 15.48 5.27 -15.04
N VAL A 31 14.94 4.69 -16.12
CA VAL A 31 15.73 4.14 -17.23
C VAL A 31 16.56 5.22 -17.92
N LEU A 32 15.95 6.37 -18.23
CA LEU A 32 16.65 7.48 -18.86
C LEU A 32 17.73 8.06 -17.95
N ALA A 33 17.45 8.28 -16.66
CA ALA A 33 18.44 8.79 -15.73
C ALA A 33 19.65 7.86 -15.61
N GLY A 34 19.41 6.55 -15.47
CA GLY A 34 20.47 5.55 -15.44
C GLY A 34 21.26 5.46 -16.73
N PHE A 35 20.58 5.47 -17.88
CA PHE A 35 21.25 5.42 -19.18
C PHE A 35 22.13 6.65 -19.44
N VAL A 36 21.61 7.85 -19.18
CA VAL A 36 22.35 9.12 -19.36
C VAL A 36 23.59 9.20 -18.46
N LEU A 37 23.50 8.66 -17.24
CA LEU A 37 24.59 8.70 -16.27
C LEU A 37 25.49 7.45 -16.32
N GLY A 38 25.36 6.60 -17.34
CA GLY A 38 26.23 5.44 -17.54
C GLY A 38 26.04 4.31 -16.52
N TYR A 39 24.87 4.23 -15.88
CA TYR A 39 24.56 3.19 -14.91
C TYR A 39 24.49 1.81 -15.59
N THR A 40 25.13 0.81 -14.98
CA THR A 40 25.21 -0.53 -15.57
C THR A 40 23.83 -1.15 -15.81
N LEU A 41 23.67 -1.93 -16.89
CA LEU A 41 22.41 -2.60 -17.20
C LEU A 41 21.89 -3.44 -16.03
N ARG A 42 22.78 -4.20 -15.37
CA ARG A 42 22.44 -4.97 -14.16
C ARG A 42 21.94 -4.06 -13.04
N GLY A 43 22.63 -2.96 -12.76
CA GLY A 43 22.20 -1.97 -11.76
C GLY A 43 20.81 -1.41 -12.09
N GLN A 44 20.57 -1.12 -13.36
CA GLN A 44 19.28 -0.62 -13.84
C GLN A 44 18.15 -1.63 -13.62
N LEU A 45 18.34 -2.88 -14.04
CA LEU A 45 17.33 -3.94 -13.86
C LEU A 45 17.04 -4.20 -12.38
N ASN A 46 18.07 -4.22 -11.53
CA ASN A 46 17.89 -4.35 -10.07
C ASN A 46 17.13 -3.17 -9.48
N SER A 47 17.39 -1.95 -9.97
CA SER A 47 16.70 -0.75 -9.51
C SER A 47 15.23 -0.77 -9.91
N ILE A 48 14.91 -1.21 -11.13
CA ILE A 48 13.53 -1.37 -11.60
C ILE A 48 12.80 -2.48 -10.83
N ALA A 49 13.44 -3.63 -10.61
CA ALA A 49 12.88 -4.71 -9.80
C ALA A 49 12.56 -4.24 -8.37
N THR A 50 13.51 -3.57 -7.73
CA THR A 50 13.35 -3.02 -6.38
C THR A 50 12.28 -1.94 -6.34
N LEU A 51 12.27 -1.02 -7.31
CA LEU A 51 11.25 0.01 -7.42
C LEU A 51 9.85 -0.59 -7.55
N THR A 52 9.67 -1.53 -8.50
CA THR A 52 8.40 -2.23 -8.73
C THR A 52 7.92 -2.94 -7.46
N PHE A 53 8.83 -3.57 -6.72
CA PHE A 53 8.53 -4.19 -5.43
C PHE A 53 7.91 -3.19 -4.44
N TYR A 54 8.56 -2.04 -4.22
CA TYR A 54 8.07 -1.06 -3.26
C TYR A 54 6.82 -0.33 -3.74
N ILE A 55 6.67 -0.08 -5.05
CA ILE A 55 5.43 0.40 -5.64
C ILE A 55 4.29 -0.55 -5.28
N GLY A 56 4.47 -1.85 -5.51
CA GLY A 56 3.47 -2.88 -5.19
C GLY A 56 3.09 -2.88 -3.71
N VAL A 57 4.07 -2.91 -2.82
CA VAL A 57 3.87 -2.92 -1.36
C VAL A 57 3.13 -1.67 -0.88
N PHE A 58 3.60 -0.46 -1.23
CA PHE A 58 2.97 0.77 -0.76
C PHE A 58 1.61 1.02 -1.41
N ALA A 59 1.39 0.61 -2.66
CA ALA A 59 0.06 0.67 -3.27
C ALA A 59 -0.94 -0.26 -2.57
N MET A 60 -0.56 -1.51 -2.27
CA MET A 60 -1.43 -2.45 -1.52
C MET A 60 -1.75 -1.93 -0.12
N LEU A 61 -0.75 -1.44 0.61
CA LEU A 61 -0.94 -0.88 1.96
C LEU A 61 -1.79 0.39 1.93
N SER A 62 -1.59 1.27 0.95
CA SER A 62 -2.40 2.48 0.76
C SER A 62 -3.84 2.13 0.42
N LEU A 63 -4.08 1.13 -0.44
CA LEU A 63 -5.42 0.62 -0.74
C LEU A 63 -6.08 0.06 0.54
N ALA A 64 -5.40 -0.81 1.28
CA ALA A 64 -5.94 -1.36 2.52
C ALA A 64 -6.25 -0.27 3.56
N LEU A 65 -5.41 0.76 3.65
CA LEU A 65 -5.66 1.93 4.50
C LEU A 65 -6.82 2.78 3.98
N ASN A 66 -6.97 2.93 2.66
CA ASN A 66 -8.07 3.65 2.04
C ASN A 66 -9.43 3.02 2.39
N LEU A 67 -9.50 1.70 2.57
CA LEU A 67 -10.72 1.05 3.09
C LEU A 67 -11.11 1.54 4.50
N HIS A 68 -10.15 1.78 5.38
CA HIS A 68 -10.42 2.30 6.72
C HIS A 68 -10.70 3.81 6.68
N TRP A 69 -9.80 4.60 6.10
CA TRP A 69 -9.89 6.05 6.14
C TRP A 69 -10.81 6.62 5.07
N GLY A 70 -10.63 6.17 3.82
CA GLY A 70 -11.37 6.65 2.66
C GLY A 70 -12.82 6.15 2.60
N TYR A 71 -13.13 4.93 3.04
CA TYR A 71 -14.52 4.46 3.00
C TYR A 71 -15.27 4.70 4.30
N THR A 72 -14.63 4.51 5.45
CA THR A 72 -15.31 4.56 6.76
C THR A 72 -14.94 5.75 7.65
N GLY A 73 -13.93 6.55 7.28
CA GLY A 73 -13.42 7.63 8.14
C GLY A 73 -12.64 7.14 9.38
N LEU A 74 -12.27 5.87 9.44
CA LEU A 74 -11.56 5.28 10.58
C LEU A 74 -10.06 5.58 10.48
N PHE A 75 -9.58 6.40 11.40
CA PHE A 75 -8.19 6.81 11.46
C PHE A 75 -7.33 5.72 12.13
N ASN A 76 -6.74 4.84 11.31
CA ASN A 76 -5.92 3.71 11.77
C ASN A 76 -4.41 3.98 11.56
N ILE A 77 -3.64 4.01 12.65
CA ILE A 77 -2.17 4.14 12.63
C ILE A 77 -1.48 2.82 13.10
N GLY A 78 -2.26 1.77 13.37
CA GLY A 78 -1.78 0.44 13.78
C GLY A 78 -1.40 -0.51 12.63
N ILE A 79 -1.23 -0.02 11.40
CA ILE A 79 -1.02 -0.82 10.17
C ILE A 79 0.07 -1.88 10.36
N VAL A 80 1.21 -1.48 10.95
CA VAL A 80 2.38 -2.35 11.12
C VAL A 80 2.13 -3.50 12.10
N GLY A 81 1.21 -3.35 13.06
CA GLY A 81 0.82 -4.42 13.97
C GLY A 81 0.07 -5.53 13.25
N PHE A 82 -0.84 -5.18 12.32
CA PHE A 82 -1.56 -6.15 11.50
C PHE A 82 -0.61 -6.84 10.50
N MET A 83 0.35 -6.11 9.93
CA MET A 83 1.44 -6.70 9.14
C MET A 83 2.26 -7.68 9.97
N ALA A 84 2.61 -7.32 11.22
CA ALA A 84 3.39 -8.16 12.11
C ALA A 84 2.68 -9.48 12.39
N VAL A 85 1.41 -9.43 12.79
CA VAL A 85 0.62 -10.64 13.03
C VAL A 85 0.55 -11.51 11.78
N GLY A 86 0.30 -10.92 10.60
CA GLY A 86 0.29 -11.66 9.34
C GLY A 86 1.59 -12.44 9.12
N VAL A 87 2.73 -11.76 9.17
CA VAL A 87 4.05 -12.36 8.91
C VAL A 87 4.42 -13.41 9.96
N TYR A 88 4.24 -13.12 11.25
CA TYR A 88 4.61 -14.03 12.32
C TYR A 88 3.73 -15.28 12.37
N VAL A 89 2.43 -15.15 12.11
CA VAL A 89 1.54 -16.31 12.04
C VAL A 89 1.84 -17.15 10.80
N THR A 90 2.10 -16.55 9.65
CA THR A 90 2.59 -17.29 8.47
C THR A 90 3.89 -18.02 8.78
N ALA A 91 4.85 -17.39 9.48
CA ALA A 91 6.09 -18.03 9.87
C ALA A 91 5.86 -19.24 10.80
N ILE A 92 5.03 -19.10 11.85
CA ILE A 92 4.71 -20.19 12.77
C ILE A 92 4.07 -21.37 12.04
N VAL A 93 3.17 -21.11 11.09
CA VAL A 93 2.43 -22.14 10.37
C VAL A 93 3.31 -22.85 9.33
N THR A 94 4.15 -22.10 8.61
CA THR A 94 4.87 -22.62 7.43
C THR A 94 6.27 -23.12 7.73
N LYS A 95 6.95 -22.58 8.75
CA LYS A 95 8.31 -23.03 9.08
C LYS A 95 8.34 -24.54 9.35
N PRO A 96 9.41 -25.25 8.92
CA PRO A 96 9.59 -26.67 9.23
C PRO A 96 9.52 -26.94 10.74
N THR A 97 9.17 -28.17 11.10
CA THR A 97 9.21 -28.59 12.50
C THR A 97 10.63 -28.46 13.06
N TYR A 98 10.73 -28.14 14.35
CA TYR A 98 12.03 -27.88 14.97
C TYR A 98 12.95 -29.12 14.88
N VAL A 99 14.13 -28.92 14.31
CA VAL A 99 15.20 -29.94 14.26
C VAL A 99 16.33 -29.49 15.19
N ALA A 100 16.71 -30.36 16.14
CA ALA A 100 17.81 -30.09 17.04
C ALA A 100 19.14 -29.93 16.26
N GLY A 101 19.87 -28.83 16.51
CA GLY A 101 21.12 -28.51 15.81
C GLY A 101 20.95 -27.73 14.50
N GLY A 102 19.71 -27.38 14.11
CA GLY A 102 19.46 -26.49 12.97
C GLY A 102 19.83 -25.03 13.24
N ALA A 103 20.03 -24.25 12.16
CA ALA A 103 20.31 -22.82 12.24
C ALA A 103 19.13 -22.01 12.84
N ALA A 104 17.90 -22.52 12.72
CA ALA A 104 16.71 -21.90 13.29
C ALA A 104 16.53 -22.29 14.76
N GLN A 105 16.55 -21.29 15.65
CA GLN A 105 16.34 -21.47 17.10
C GLN A 105 14.92 -21.93 17.47
N VAL A 106 13.96 -21.73 16.56
CA VAL A 106 12.55 -22.06 16.74
C VAL A 106 11.99 -22.60 15.43
N GLY A 107 11.18 -23.67 15.50
CA GLY A 107 10.51 -24.27 14.34
C GLY A 107 9.12 -23.69 14.10
N GLY A 108 8.34 -24.38 13.27
CA GLY A 108 6.93 -24.12 12.99
C GLY A 108 6.11 -25.40 12.93
N LEU A 109 4.94 -25.33 12.29
CA LEU A 109 4.03 -26.46 12.09
C LEU A 109 4.29 -27.25 10.80
N GLY A 110 5.18 -26.77 9.93
CA GLY A 110 5.55 -27.44 8.67
C GLY A 110 4.44 -27.49 7.62
N LEU A 111 3.42 -26.63 7.71
CA LEU A 111 2.32 -26.62 6.74
C LEU A 111 2.69 -25.84 5.45
N PRO A 112 2.01 -26.10 4.32
CA PRO A 112 2.29 -25.39 3.07
C PRO A 112 2.15 -23.86 3.20
N LEU A 113 2.93 -23.12 2.40
CA LEU A 113 2.96 -21.64 2.46
C LEU A 113 1.57 -21.01 2.30
N TRP A 114 0.72 -21.54 1.42
CA TRP A 114 -0.64 -21.01 1.20
C TRP A 114 -1.51 -21.08 2.46
N VAL A 115 -1.36 -22.15 3.24
CA VAL A 115 -2.06 -22.31 4.53
C VAL A 115 -1.54 -21.27 5.51
N GLY A 116 -0.22 -21.03 5.54
CA GLY A 116 0.38 -19.98 6.36
C GLY A 116 -0.08 -18.57 5.97
N ILE A 117 -0.19 -18.26 4.68
CA ILE A 117 -0.68 -16.96 4.19
C ILE A 117 -2.12 -16.75 4.64
N LEU A 118 -3.00 -17.73 4.43
CA LEU A 118 -4.41 -17.64 4.84
C LEU A 118 -4.56 -17.53 6.36
N ALA A 119 -3.79 -18.30 7.12
CA ALA A 119 -3.77 -18.21 8.58
C ALA A 119 -3.28 -16.84 9.06
N GLY A 120 -2.26 -16.27 8.42
CA GLY A 120 -1.76 -14.93 8.72
C GLY A 120 -2.78 -13.84 8.43
N MET A 121 -3.44 -13.91 7.28
CA MET A 121 -4.54 -13.00 6.92
C MET A 121 -5.69 -13.07 7.93
N LEU A 122 -6.10 -14.29 8.29
CA LEU A 122 -7.17 -14.53 9.25
C LEU A 122 -6.79 -14.00 10.63
N ALA A 123 -5.57 -14.25 11.10
CA ALA A 123 -5.10 -13.75 12.38
C ALA A 123 -5.04 -12.22 12.42
N ALA A 124 -4.61 -11.57 11.33
CA ALA A 124 -4.64 -10.12 11.23
C ALA A 124 -6.09 -9.58 11.25
N ALA A 125 -7.02 -10.25 10.58
CA ALA A 125 -8.45 -9.90 10.62
C ALA A 125 -9.05 -10.05 12.03
N LEU A 126 -8.72 -11.14 12.73
CA LEU A 126 -9.17 -11.41 14.11
C LEU A 126 -8.58 -10.41 15.10
N LEU A 127 -7.30 -10.03 14.93
CA LEU A 127 -6.73 -8.92 15.69
C LEU A 127 -7.51 -7.63 15.40
N GLY A 128 -7.83 -7.37 14.14
CA GLY A 128 -8.67 -6.26 13.72
C GLY A 128 -10.02 -6.25 14.44
N LEU A 129 -10.69 -7.40 14.57
CA LEU A 129 -11.93 -7.53 15.33
C LEU A 129 -11.74 -7.13 16.80
N VAL A 130 -10.72 -7.65 17.46
CA VAL A 130 -10.42 -7.34 18.87
C VAL A 130 -10.16 -5.86 19.06
N VAL A 131 -9.41 -5.23 18.16
CA VAL A 131 -9.12 -3.79 18.20
C VAL A 131 -10.36 -2.95 17.89
N ALA A 132 -11.20 -3.40 16.96
CA ALA A 132 -12.41 -2.69 16.56
C ALA A 132 -13.45 -2.61 17.69
N LEU A 133 -13.58 -3.62 18.55
CA LEU A 133 -14.60 -3.64 19.61
C LEU A 133 -14.56 -2.41 20.56
N PRO A 134 -13.43 -2.07 21.20
CA PRO A 134 -13.34 -0.86 22.04
C PRO A 134 -13.30 0.42 21.19
N ALA A 135 -12.73 0.34 20.00
CA ALA A 135 -12.51 1.44 19.07
C ALA A 135 -13.79 2.15 18.60
N LEU A 136 -14.91 1.44 18.50
CA LEU A 136 -16.16 2.00 17.97
C LEU A 136 -16.85 2.97 18.93
N ARG A 137 -16.46 2.96 20.21
CA ARG A 137 -16.95 3.89 21.23
C ARG A 137 -16.13 5.17 21.32
N LEU A 138 -15.11 5.30 20.47
CA LEU A 138 -14.09 6.32 20.56
C LEU A 138 -14.17 7.30 19.38
N ARG A 139 -13.89 8.57 19.63
CA ARG A 139 -13.65 9.55 18.55
C ARG A 139 -12.42 9.15 17.72
N ALA A 140 -12.35 9.61 16.47
CA ALA A 140 -11.29 9.25 15.52
C ALA A 140 -9.87 9.40 16.08
N ASP A 141 -9.61 10.45 16.87
CA ASP A 141 -8.29 10.69 17.46
C ASP A 141 -7.90 9.61 18.49
N TYR A 142 -8.86 9.17 19.31
CA TYR A 142 -8.65 8.10 20.27
C TYR A 142 -8.49 6.74 19.58
N LEU A 143 -9.19 6.51 18.47
CA LEU A 143 -8.99 5.32 17.65
C LEU A 143 -7.53 5.22 17.16
N ALA A 144 -6.97 6.33 16.68
CA ALA A 144 -5.56 6.36 16.30
C ALA A 144 -4.64 5.94 17.43
N ILE A 145 -4.80 6.53 18.62
CA ILE A 145 -3.98 6.23 19.80
C ILE A 145 -4.07 4.73 20.15
N VAL A 146 -5.29 4.17 20.16
CA VAL A 146 -5.52 2.75 20.45
C VAL A 146 -4.85 1.85 19.41
N THR A 147 -4.94 2.17 18.12
CA THR A 147 -4.33 1.35 17.07
C THR A 147 -2.80 1.38 17.11
N ILE A 148 -2.18 2.53 17.43
CA ILE A 148 -0.72 2.61 17.65
C ILE A 148 -0.34 1.77 18.87
N ALA A 149 -1.05 1.94 19.99
CA ALA A 149 -0.78 1.21 21.22
C ALA A 149 -0.89 -0.30 20.98
N MET A 150 -1.92 -0.76 20.28
CA MET A 150 -2.06 -2.18 19.93
C MET A 150 -0.91 -2.68 19.07
N SER A 151 -0.50 -1.90 18.08
CA SER A 151 0.63 -2.25 17.22
C SER A 151 1.93 -2.40 18.01
N GLU A 152 2.17 -1.50 18.97
CA GLU A 152 3.33 -1.60 19.87
C GLU A 152 3.21 -2.75 20.86
N ILE A 153 2.02 -3.05 21.38
CA ILE A 153 1.76 -4.24 22.21
C ILE A 153 2.16 -5.49 21.43
N VAL A 154 1.68 -5.65 20.19
CA VAL A 154 2.07 -6.78 19.32
C VAL A 154 3.58 -6.85 19.14
N ARG A 155 4.23 -5.71 18.84
CA ARG A 155 5.68 -5.65 18.64
C ARG A 155 6.46 -6.05 19.89
N PHE A 156 6.06 -5.55 21.07
CA PHE A 156 6.69 -5.88 22.34
C PHE A 156 6.42 -7.33 22.76
N SER A 157 5.24 -7.88 22.48
CA SER A 157 4.95 -9.29 22.68
C SER A 157 5.91 -10.17 21.88
N PHE A 158 6.13 -9.86 20.59
CA PHE A 158 7.08 -10.62 19.76
C PHE A 158 8.54 -10.43 20.17
N LEU A 159 8.86 -9.30 20.80
CA LEU A 159 10.19 -9.03 21.35
C LEU A 159 10.45 -9.77 22.68
N SER A 160 9.40 -10.13 23.41
CA SER A 160 9.51 -10.72 24.75
C SER A 160 10.26 -12.05 24.75
N GLY A 161 11.08 -12.27 25.78
CA GLY A 161 11.77 -13.56 26.01
C GLY A 161 10.78 -14.69 26.34
N GLU A 162 9.66 -14.35 26.99
CA GLU A 162 8.62 -15.32 27.38
C GLU A 162 7.92 -15.95 26.17
N LEU A 163 7.71 -15.17 25.09
CA LEU A 163 7.09 -15.66 23.86
C LEU A 163 8.13 -15.99 22.77
N GLN A 164 9.42 -16.04 23.14
CA GLN A 164 10.48 -16.43 22.22
C GLN A 164 10.27 -17.86 21.71
N GLN A 165 9.88 -18.77 22.60
CA GLN A 165 9.56 -20.16 22.30
C GLN A 165 8.45 -20.70 23.21
N PHE A 166 7.54 -21.48 22.65
CA PHE A 166 6.50 -22.21 23.39
C PHE A 166 6.12 -23.49 22.63
N GLN A 167 5.38 -24.38 23.28
CA GLN A 167 4.86 -25.59 22.64
C GLN A 167 3.46 -25.37 22.10
N LEU A 168 3.24 -25.75 20.84
CA LEU A 168 1.93 -25.72 20.19
C LEU A 168 1.76 -26.99 19.34
N PHE A 169 0.69 -27.76 19.58
CA PHE A 169 0.44 -29.05 18.91
C PHE A 169 1.64 -30.01 18.95
N GLY A 170 2.37 -30.06 20.08
CA GLY A 170 3.57 -30.89 20.24
C GLY A 170 4.82 -30.39 19.49
N ASN A 171 4.73 -29.26 18.78
CA ASN A 171 5.86 -28.64 18.08
C ASN A 171 6.40 -27.45 18.86
N ARG A 172 7.73 -27.25 18.82
CA ARG A 172 8.39 -26.06 19.37
C ARG A 172 8.28 -24.91 18.38
N VAL A 173 7.38 -23.98 18.66
CA VAL A 173 7.13 -22.77 17.87
C VAL A 173 7.46 -21.52 18.68
N GLY A 174 7.41 -20.34 18.08
CA GLY A 174 7.60 -19.09 18.81
C GLY A 174 7.83 -17.89 17.92
N PHE A 175 8.01 -16.72 18.52
CA PHE A 175 8.25 -15.46 17.81
C PHE A 175 9.74 -15.09 17.70
N GLY A 176 10.64 -15.86 18.32
CA GLY A 176 12.09 -15.65 18.21
C GLY A 176 12.64 -14.47 19.03
N GLY A 177 11.79 -13.70 19.73
CA GLY A 177 12.21 -12.64 20.63
C GLY A 177 13.02 -11.54 19.94
N GLY A 178 14.04 -11.02 20.63
CA GLY A 178 14.97 -10.02 20.10
C GLY A 178 15.73 -10.45 18.84
N SER A 179 16.02 -11.75 18.71
CA SER A 179 16.74 -12.31 17.56
C SER A 179 15.87 -12.41 16.30
N GLY A 180 14.54 -12.47 16.48
CA GLY A 180 13.59 -12.72 15.41
C GLY A 180 13.63 -14.16 14.89
N LEU A 181 13.06 -14.37 13.70
CA LEU A 181 12.92 -15.67 13.05
C LEU A 181 13.63 -15.67 11.70
N ILE A 182 14.45 -16.68 11.47
CA ILE A 182 14.86 -17.08 10.11
C ILE A 182 13.66 -17.79 9.46
N LEU A 183 13.36 -17.43 8.22
CA LEU A 183 12.27 -18.01 7.43
C LEU A 183 12.86 -19.05 6.48
N ASP A 184 13.03 -20.26 7.00
CA ASP A 184 13.68 -21.42 6.38
C ASP A 184 12.70 -22.30 5.59
N PHE A 185 11.79 -21.66 4.84
CA PHE A 185 10.87 -22.31 3.91
C PHE A 185 11.02 -21.71 2.51
N ALA A 186 10.45 -22.37 1.51
CA ALA A 186 10.56 -21.95 0.12
C ALA A 186 10.09 -20.48 -0.07
N PRO A 187 10.88 -19.63 -0.76
CA PRO A 187 10.46 -18.26 -1.05
C PRO A 187 9.09 -18.21 -1.74
N PRO A 188 8.28 -17.16 -1.53
CA PRO A 188 6.93 -17.11 -2.07
C PRO A 188 6.82 -17.29 -3.59
N LEU A 189 7.78 -16.75 -4.34
CA LEU A 189 7.84 -16.91 -5.79
C LEU A 189 8.04 -18.38 -6.19
N GLU A 190 8.99 -19.05 -5.55
CA GLU A 190 9.29 -20.46 -5.81
C GLU A 190 8.11 -21.36 -5.42
N ALA A 191 7.52 -21.13 -4.24
CA ALA A 191 6.33 -21.87 -3.80
C ALA A 191 5.17 -21.73 -4.79
N LEU A 192 4.97 -20.53 -5.37
CA LEU A 192 3.96 -20.29 -6.40
C LEU A 192 4.26 -21.04 -7.69
N LEU A 193 5.46 -20.87 -8.22
CA LEU A 193 5.84 -21.47 -9.50
C LEU A 193 5.82 -23.00 -9.42
N ARG A 194 6.26 -23.59 -8.31
CA ARG A 194 6.13 -25.03 -8.06
C ARG A 194 4.67 -25.45 -7.95
N GLY A 195 3.83 -24.68 -7.26
CA GLY A 195 2.40 -24.97 -7.12
C GLY A 195 1.62 -24.95 -8.44
N VAL A 196 2.03 -24.12 -9.40
CA VAL A 196 1.42 -24.02 -10.74
C VAL A 196 2.14 -24.89 -11.79
N GLY A 197 3.23 -25.57 -11.42
CA GLY A 197 4.00 -26.42 -12.34
C GLY A 197 4.87 -25.65 -13.35
N LEU A 198 5.20 -24.38 -13.07
CA LEU A 198 6.01 -23.51 -13.93
C LEU A 198 7.46 -23.37 -13.48
N TRP A 199 7.89 -24.13 -12.45
CA TRP A 199 9.23 -24.00 -11.87
C TRP A 199 10.35 -24.32 -12.86
N ASP A 200 10.24 -25.44 -13.58
CA ASP A 200 11.29 -25.86 -14.53
C ASP A 200 11.38 -24.91 -15.73
N ALA A 201 10.22 -24.42 -16.21
CA ALA A 201 10.17 -23.39 -17.26
C ALA A 201 10.82 -22.08 -16.80
N TYR A 202 10.59 -21.69 -15.55
CA TYR A 202 11.25 -20.53 -14.94
C TYR A 202 12.77 -20.71 -14.85
N LEU A 203 13.27 -21.89 -14.47
CA LEU A 203 14.71 -22.16 -14.45
C LEU A 203 15.31 -22.06 -15.86
N GLY A 204 14.66 -22.65 -16.85
CA GLY A 204 15.07 -22.52 -18.26
C GLY A 204 15.08 -21.07 -18.74
N PHE A 205 14.11 -20.24 -18.30
CA PHE A 205 14.11 -18.80 -18.58
C PHE A 205 15.28 -18.07 -17.91
N VAL A 206 15.59 -18.37 -16.64
CA VAL A 206 16.74 -17.80 -15.93
C VAL A 206 18.05 -18.11 -16.65
N ASP A 207 18.20 -19.34 -17.14
CA ASP A 207 19.38 -19.76 -17.91
C ASP A 207 19.47 -19.03 -19.25
N ALA A 208 18.36 -18.90 -19.99
CA ALA A 208 18.32 -18.10 -21.21
C ALA A 208 18.64 -16.62 -20.97
N PHE A 209 18.25 -16.08 -19.81
CA PHE A 209 18.49 -14.68 -19.44
C PHE A 209 19.97 -14.37 -19.16
N GLN A 210 20.85 -15.38 -19.07
CA GLN A 210 22.30 -15.18 -18.94
C GLN A 210 22.91 -14.37 -20.10
N VAL A 211 22.27 -14.39 -21.28
CA VAL A 211 22.67 -13.58 -22.44
C VAL A 211 22.52 -12.07 -22.17
N VAL A 212 21.50 -11.68 -21.41
CA VAL A 212 21.22 -10.28 -21.04
C VAL A 212 21.99 -9.88 -19.78
N VAL A 213 22.04 -10.77 -18.80
CA VAL A 213 22.72 -10.54 -17.52
C VAL A 213 23.71 -11.67 -17.24
N PRO A 214 24.98 -11.51 -17.67
CA PRO A 214 26.00 -12.54 -17.48
C PRO A 214 26.34 -12.74 -16.00
N ARG A 215 26.68 -13.96 -15.59
CA ARG A 215 27.14 -14.32 -14.22
C ARG A 215 26.09 -14.07 -13.13
N ASN A 216 25.25 -15.06 -12.85
CA ASN A 216 24.19 -15.04 -11.82
C ASN A 216 23.00 -14.10 -12.14
N PRO A 217 22.18 -14.40 -13.17
CA PRO A 217 20.97 -13.62 -13.50
C PRO A 217 19.82 -13.82 -12.51
N LYS A 218 19.83 -14.91 -11.72
CA LYS A 218 18.70 -15.35 -10.89
C LYS A 218 18.14 -14.24 -9.98
N PRO A 219 18.93 -13.49 -9.19
CA PRO A 219 18.39 -12.45 -8.32
C PRO A 219 17.67 -11.32 -9.07
N VAL A 220 18.16 -10.99 -10.28
CA VAL A 220 17.55 -9.96 -11.13
C VAL A 220 16.20 -10.45 -11.64
N VAL A 221 16.17 -11.68 -12.15
CA VAL A 221 14.95 -12.31 -12.67
C VAL A 221 13.91 -12.51 -11.55
N ASP A 222 14.34 -12.98 -10.39
CA ASP A 222 13.49 -13.12 -9.19
C ASP A 222 12.84 -11.79 -8.83
N GLY A 223 13.63 -10.71 -8.77
CA GLY A 223 13.12 -9.38 -8.45
C GLY A 223 12.11 -8.87 -9.47
N LEU A 224 12.35 -9.09 -10.77
CA LEU A 224 11.44 -8.65 -11.84
C LEU A 224 10.12 -9.44 -11.82
N ILE A 225 10.19 -10.77 -11.76
CA ILE A 225 8.99 -11.63 -11.76
C ILE A 225 8.20 -11.41 -10.48
N TYR A 226 8.86 -11.28 -9.33
CA TYR A 226 8.17 -10.96 -8.08
C TYR A 226 7.57 -9.56 -8.08
N GLY A 227 8.21 -8.58 -8.71
CA GLY A 227 7.63 -7.26 -8.95
C GLY A 227 6.33 -7.34 -9.77
N LEU A 228 6.32 -8.11 -10.86
CA LEU A 228 5.12 -8.34 -11.68
C LEU A 228 4.01 -9.05 -10.89
N LEU A 229 4.38 -10.04 -10.07
CA LEU A 229 3.45 -10.70 -9.15
C LEU A 229 2.78 -9.67 -8.22
N LEU A 230 3.56 -8.77 -7.61
CA LEU A 230 3.04 -7.74 -6.73
C LEU A 230 2.11 -6.76 -7.45
N LEU A 231 2.41 -6.39 -8.71
CA LEU A 231 1.47 -5.59 -9.52
C LEU A 231 0.17 -6.35 -9.79
N GLY A 232 0.23 -7.67 -9.99
CA GLY A 232 -0.96 -8.53 -10.04
C GLY A 232 -1.77 -8.48 -8.74
N PHE A 233 -1.12 -8.53 -7.57
CA PHE A 233 -1.79 -8.35 -6.28
C PHE A 233 -2.36 -6.93 -6.10
N VAL A 234 -1.67 -5.88 -6.56
CA VAL A 234 -2.23 -4.51 -6.57
C VAL A 234 -3.51 -4.46 -7.40
N ALA A 235 -3.51 -5.06 -8.59
CA ALA A 235 -4.71 -5.14 -9.43
C ALA A 235 -5.84 -5.91 -8.72
N ALA A 236 -5.53 -7.02 -8.04
CA ALA A 236 -6.49 -7.79 -7.25
C ALA A 236 -7.06 -6.98 -6.06
N PHE A 237 -6.21 -6.25 -5.33
CA PHE A 237 -6.64 -5.35 -4.24
C PHE A 237 -7.53 -4.25 -4.77
N TYR A 238 -7.10 -3.59 -5.85
CA TYR A 238 -7.87 -2.52 -6.49
C TYR A 238 -9.24 -3.01 -6.94
N TRP A 239 -9.29 -4.16 -7.62
CA TRP A 239 -10.54 -4.78 -8.05
C TRP A 239 -11.45 -5.13 -6.86
N LEU A 240 -10.88 -5.74 -5.82
CA LEU A 240 -11.61 -6.09 -4.59
C LEU A 240 -12.21 -4.85 -3.93
N LEU A 241 -11.43 -3.77 -3.79
CA LEU A 241 -11.90 -2.54 -3.16
C LEU A 241 -12.91 -1.80 -4.01
N LYS A 242 -12.73 -1.76 -5.33
CA LYS A 242 -13.73 -1.21 -6.26
C LYS A 242 -15.05 -1.95 -6.11
N ARG A 243 -15.01 -3.29 -6.14
CA ARG A 243 -16.19 -4.14 -5.96
C ARG A 243 -16.83 -3.95 -4.58
N THR A 244 -16.05 -3.90 -3.51
CA THR A 244 -16.55 -3.63 -2.16
C THR A 244 -17.19 -2.25 -2.07
N GLY A 245 -16.60 -1.24 -2.69
CA GLY A 245 -17.05 0.14 -2.70
C GLY A 245 -18.36 0.39 -3.47
N GLU A 246 -18.55 -0.31 -4.59
CA GLU A 246 -19.77 -0.25 -5.41
C GLU A 246 -20.90 -1.12 -4.85
N SER A 247 -20.59 -2.05 -3.93
CA SER A 247 -21.58 -2.92 -3.31
C SER A 247 -22.53 -2.18 -2.35
N PRO A 248 -23.69 -2.77 -1.98
CA PRO A 248 -24.54 -2.23 -0.91
C PRO A 248 -23.79 -2.02 0.40
N PHE A 249 -22.79 -2.85 0.70
CA PHE A 249 -21.94 -2.68 1.87
C PHE A 249 -21.12 -1.39 1.78
N GLY A 250 -20.44 -1.16 0.66
CA GLY A 250 -19.65 0.05 0.42
C GLY A 250 -20.47 1.34 0.43
N ARG A 251 -21.70 1.31 -0.09
CA ARG A 251 -22.62 2.46 -0.03
C ARG A 251 -22.95 2.86 1.41
N VAL A 252 -23.15 1.89 2.30
CA VAL A 252 -23.35 2.16 3.74
C VAL A 252 -22.07 2.70 4.38
N LEU A 253 -20.89 2.17 4.04
CA LEU A 253 -19.62 2.72 4.54
C LEU A 253 -19.45 4.20 4.16
N LYS A 254 -19.71 4.53 2.89
CA LYS A 254 -19.65 5.92 2.41
C LYS A 254 -20.66 6.82 3.13
N ALA A 255 -21.86 6.32 3.42
CA ALA A 255 -22.84 7.05 4.23
C ALA A 255 -22.34 7.29 5.66
N ILE A 256 -21.76 6.27 6.30
CA ILE A 256 -21.13 6.37 7.64
C ILE A 256 -20.02 7.44 7.66
N ARG A 257 -19.21 7.52 6.59
CA ARG A 257 -18.15 8.51 6.48
C ARG A 257 -18.67 9.95 6.39
N GLU A 258 -19.81 10.17 5.74
CA GLU A 258 -20.41 11.50 5.61
C GLU A 258 -21.15 11.89 6.89
N ASP A 259 -22.02 11.01 7.40
CA ASP A 259 -22.74 11.22 8.66
C ASP A 259 -23.15 9.87 9.28
N GLU A 260 -22.49 9.51 10.38
CA GLU A 260 -22.75 8.26 11.07
C GLU A 260 -24.13 8.24 11.76
N ASP A 261 -24.55 9.37 12.32
CA ASP A 261 -25.81 9.48 13.07
C ASP A 261 -27.02 9.35 12.13
N VAL A 262 -26.93 9.92 10.93
CA VAL A 262 -27.94 9.75 9.87
C VAL A 262 -28.02 8.29 9.41
N ALA A 263 -26.89 7.61 9.21
CA ALA A 263 -26.88 6.20 8.84
C ALA A 263 -27.53 5.32 9.92
N ASN A 264 -27.27 5.62 11.21
CA ASN A 264 -27.91 4.97 12.35
C ASN A 264 -29.41 5.25 12.43
N ALA A 265 -29.85 6.50 12.20
CA ALA A 265 -31.27 6.88 12.19
C ALA A 265 -32.07 6.16 11.08
N LEU A 266 -31.43 5.84 9.95
CA LEU A 266 -32.00 5.03 8.87
C LEU A 266 -32.00 3.50 9.17
N GLY A 267 -31.70 3.12 10.42
CA GLY A 267 -31.76 1.73 10.90
C GLY A 267 -30.56 0.86 10.49
N LYS A 268 -29.46 1.45 9.99
CA LYS A 268 -28.22 0.71 9.71
C LYS A 268 -27.38 0.65 10.97
N ASN A 269 -27.03 -0.55 11.42
CA ASN A 269 -26.10 -0.73 12.54
C ASN A 269 -24.67 -0.40 12.09
N THR A 270 -24.23 0.84 12.27
CA THR A 270 -22.94 1.35 11.74
C THR A 270 -21.75 0.58 12.30
N ASP A 271 -21.80 0.18 13.57
CA ASP A 271 -20.76 -0.60 14.24
C ASP A 271 -20.41 -1.89 13.51
N ARG A 272 -21.42 -2.68 13.10
CA ARG A 272 -21.18 -3.93 12.37
C ARG A 272 -20.51 -3.70 11.02
N PHE A 273 -20.83 -2.59 10.34
CA PHE A 273 -20.21 -2.24 9.07
C PHE A 273 -18.75 -1.79 9.27
N LYS A 274 -18.50 -0.93 10.27
CA LYS A 274 -17.16 -0.51 10.67
C LYS A 274 -16.27 -1.69 11.07
N ILE A 275 -16.76 -2.62 11.90
CA ILE A 275 -16.01 -3.85 12.28
C ILE A 275 -15.62 -4.66 11.06
N LYS A 276 -16.58 -4.97 10.17
CA LYS A 276 -16.31 -5.79 8.99
C LYS A 276 -15.31 -5.12 8.05
N SER A 277 -15.44 -3.81 7.84
CA SER A 277 -14.51 -3.02 7.04
C SER A 277 -13.11 -3.05 7.66
N PHE A 278 -13.03 -2.86 8.98
CA PHE A 278 -11.78 -2.86 9.73
C PHE A 278 -11.09 -4.23 9.69
N MET A 279 -11.83 -5.32 9.91
CA MET A 279 -11.30 -6.69 9.79
C MET A 279 -10.74 -6.97 8.39
N LEU A 280 -11.48 -6.57 7.35
CA LEU A 280 -11.07 -6.77 5.96
C LEU A 280 -9.78 -6.00 5.64
N GLY A 281 -9.70 -4.72 6.02
CA GLY A 281 -8.48 -3.95 5.79
C GLY A 281 -7.29 -4.48 6.61
N CYS A 282 -7.50 -4.94 7.83
CA CYS A 282 -6.45 -5.61 8.62
C CYS A 282 -5.96 -6.91 7.97
N ALA A 283 -6.85 -7.73 7.40
CA ALA A 283 -6.49 -8.92 6.64
C ALA A 283 -5.59 -8.58 5.44
N LEU A 284 -5.97 -7.53 4.70
CA LEU A 284 -5.23 -7.04 3.53
C LEU A 284 -3.87 -6.43 3.91
N MET A 285 -3.78 -5.72 5.05
CA MET A 285 -2.51 -5.25 5.62
C MET A 285 -1.61 -6.42 6.03
N GLY A 286 -2.18 -7.47 6.63
CA GLY A 286 -1.48 -8.71 6.94
C GLY A 286 -0.89 -9.36 5.69
N LEU A 287 -1.69 -9.48 4.62
CA LEU A 287 -1.24 -10.01 3.33
C LEU A 287 -0.11 -9.15 2.71
N ALA A 288 -0.26 -7.83 2.69
CA ALA A 288 0.78 -6.93 2.19
C ALA A 288 2.08 -7.03 3.00
N GLY A 289 1.99 -7.22 4.33
CA GLY A 289 3.13 -7.49 5.20
C GLY A 289 3.84 -8.80 4.86
N ILE A 290 3.07 -9.87 4.63
CA ILE A 290 3.58 -11.19 4.20
C ILE A 290 4.33 -11.06 2.88
N LEU A 291 3.73 -10.41 1.89
CA LEU A 291 4.33 -10.19 0.56
C LEU A 291 5.57 -9.27 0.60
N TRP A 292 5.71 -8.42 1.61
CA TRP A 292 6.91 -7.60 1.80
C TRP A 292 8.04 -8.37 2.51
N LEU A 293 7.75 -8.98 3.66
CA LEU A 293 8.81 -9.41 4.58
C LEU A 293 9.21 -10.87 4.41
N VAL A 294 8.32 -11.76 3.96
CA VAL A 294 8.66 -13.18 3.79
C VAL A 294 9.77 -13.41 2.75
N PRO A 295 9.81 -12.71 1.59
CA PRO A 295 10.91 -12.86 0.64
C PRO A 295 12.29 -12.47 1.19
N GLN A 296 12.37 -11.74 2.31
CA GLN A 296 13.65 -11.33 2.90
C GLN A 296 14.37 -12.46 3.64
N GLY A 297 13.71 -13.59 3.89
CA GLY A 297 14.31 -14.77 4.52
C GLY A 297 14.50 -14.67 6.04
N ALA A 298 14.20 -13.52 6.64
CA ALA A 298 14.18 -13.33 8.09
C ALA A 298 13.21 -12.22 8.48
N VAL A 299 12.68 -12.29 9.69
CA VAL A 299 11.81 -11.27 10.28
C VAL A 299 12.22 -10.99 11.72
N THR A 300 12.32 -9.72 12.09
CA THR A 300 12.57 -9.29 13.48
C THR A 300 11.48 -8.33 13.94
N PRO A 301 11.19 -8.24 15.25
CA PRO A 301 10.17 -7.31 15.74
C PRO A 301 10.49 -5.84 15.41
N ASN A 302 11.77 -5.51 15.22
CA ASN A 302 12.22 -4.16 14.86
C ASN A 302 11.78 -3.71 13.46
N PHE A 303 11.37 -4.62 12.57
CA PHE A 303 10.82 -4.26 11.26
C PHE A 303 9.43 -3.60 11.37
N PHE A 304 8.69 -3.85 12.45
CA PHE A 304 7.32 -3.39 12.65
C PHE A 304 7.21 -2.12 13.50
N ARG A 305 8.19 -1.21 13.39
CA ARG A 305 8.12 0.08 14.08
C ARG A 305 7.07 1.00 13.42
N PRO A 306 6.40 1.88 14.19
CA PRO A 306 5.34 2.77 13.69
C PRO A 306 5.74 3.67 12.52
N ARG A 307 7.05 3.88 12.34
CA ARG A 307 7.63 4.54 11.16
C ARG A 307 7.04 4.03 9.84
N VAL A 308 6.86 2.72 9.68
CA VAL A 308 6.31 2.16 8.44
C VAL A 308 4.85 2.57 8.26
N THR A 309 4.05 2.68 9.33
CA THR A 309 2.68 3.22 9.23
C THR A 309 2.68 4.65 8.70
N PHE A 310 3.59 5.51 9.18
CA PHE A 310 3.69 6.89 8.69
C PHE A 310 4.02 6.93 7.19
N PHE A 311 4.86 6.02 6.68
CA PHE A 311 5.14 5.93 5.24
C PHE A 311 3.89 5.57 4.43
N VAL A 312 3.07 4.64 4.92
CA VAL A 312 1.80 4.28 4.27
C VAL A 312 0.83 5.46 4.28
N TRP A 313 0.78 6.22 5.37
CA TRP A 313 -0.01 7.45 5.43
C TRP A 313 0.46 8.52 4.45
N ILE A 314 1.77 8.76 4.35
CA ILE A 314 2.33 9.69 3.36
C ILE A 314 1.96 9.23 1.94
N ALA A 315 2.12 7.94 1.64
CA ALA A 315 1.73 7.37 0.35
C ALA A 315 0.24 7.61 0.03
N LEU A 316 -0.65 7.35 0.99
CA LEU A 316 -2.09 7.59 0.82
C LEU A 316 -2.41 9.09 0.64
N ILE A 317 -1.79 9.97 1.44
CA ILE A 317 -2.01 11.42 1.39
C ILE A 317 -1.52 12.00 0.07
N ILE A 318 -0.35 11.57 -0.42
CA ILE A 318 0.15 11.94 -1.76
C ILE A 318 -0.89 11.57 -2.82
N GLY A 319 -1.47 10.37 -2.73
CA GLY A 319 -2.48 9.88 -3.67
C GLY A 319 -3.81 10.64 -3.62
N GLY A 320 -4.27 10.97 -2.41
CA GLY A 320 -5.60 11.50 -2.11
C GLY A 320 -6.47 10.44 -1.43
N ALA A 321 -6.97 10.77 -0.23
CA ALA A 321 -7.82 9.89 0.56
C ALA A 321 -9.23 9.75 -0.04
N GLY A 322 -9.75 8.52 -0.10
CA GLY A 322 -11.08 8.23 -0.64
C GLY A 322 -11.11 7.80 -2.10
N SER A 323 -9.95 7.76 -2.79
CA SER A 323 -9.82 7.24 -4.16
C SER A 323 -8.91 6.01 -4.19
N ASN A 324 -9.40 4.91 -4.77
CA ASN A 324 -8.57 3.71 -4.99
C ASN A 324 -7.44 4.00 -5.98
N THR A 325 -7.73 4.76 -7.04
CA THR A 325 -6.76 5.20 -8.04
C THR A 325 -5.71 6.10 -7.40
N GLY A 326 -6.15 7.06 -6.57
CA GLY A 326 -5.29 7.87 -5.72
C GLY A 326 -4.35 7.02 -4.88
N SER A 327 -4.87 6.01 -4.19
CA SER A 327 -4.08 5.13 -3.32
C SER A 327 -2.95 4.40 -4.06
N VAL A 328 -3.21 3.92 -5.29
CA VAL A 328 -2.19 3.25 -6.12
C VAL A 328 -1.14 4.25 -6.62
N LEU A 329 -1.58 5.40 -7.15
CA LEU A 329 -0.67 6.44 -7.64
C LEU A 329 0.18 7.03 -6.51
N GLY A 330 -0.42 7.26 -5.34
CA GLY A 330 0.25 7.74 -4.14
C GLY A 330 1.31 6.75 -3.65
N GLY A 331 0.97 5.45 -3.62
CA GLY A 331 1.93 4.37 -3.38
C GLY A 331 3.09 4.38 -4.38
N ALA A 332 2.79 4.54 -5.67
CA ALA A 332 3.79 4.55 -6.72
C ALA A 332 4.74 5.75 -6.64
N VAL A 333 4.19 6.96 -6.50
CA VAL A 333 4.96 8.21 -6.39
C VAL A 333 5.76 8.25 -5.09
N PHE A 334 5.18 7.81 -3.96
CA PHE A 334 5.91 7.67 -2.71
C PHE A 334 7.09 6.71 -2.85
N ALA A 335 6.85 5.52 -3.40
CA ALA A 335 7.88 4.52 -3.59
C ALA A 335 9.01 5.02 -4.51
N ALA A 336 8.66 5.70 -5.60
CA ALA A 336 9.61 6.24 -6.55
C ALA A 336 10.38 7.44 -5.99
N VAL A 337 9.70 8.51 -5.60
CA VAL A 337 10.37 9.79 -5.31
C VAL A 337 10.96 9.82 -3.91
N LEU A 338 10.21 9.35 -2.91
CA LEU A 338 10.59 9.51 -1.51
C LEU A 338 11.29 8.28 -0.96
N TYR A 339 10.86 7.08 -1.36
CA TYR A 339 11.40 5.83 -0.81
C TYR A 339 12.65 5.32 -1.53
N GLN A 340 12.59 5.14 -2.85
CA GLN A 340 13.72 4.63 -3.65
C GLN A 340 14.55 5.71 -4.30
N GLY A 341 13.98 6.88 -4.60
CA GLY A 341 14.64 8.00 -5.25
C GLY A 341 15.98 8.37 -4.60
N PRO A 342 16.05 8.57 -3.27
CA PRO A 342 17.31 8.88 -2.58
C PRO A 342 18.38 7.81 -2.76
N ARG A 343 18.00 6.52 -2.68
CA ARG A 343 18.93 5.40 -2.86
C ARG A 343 19.40 5.29 -4.30
N TYR A 344 18.49 5.46 -5.24
CA TYR A 344 18.79 5.43 -6.66
C TYR A 344 19.73 6.57 -7.05
N PHE A 345 19.45 7.78 -6.56
CA PHE A 345 20.33 8.94 -6.72
C PHE A 345 21.74 8.67 -6.17
N GLN A 346 21.86 8.14 -4.95
CA GLN A 346 23.17 7.76 -4.39
C GLN A 346 23.91 6.76 -5.30
N ASN A 347 23.21 5.72 -5.76
CA ASN A 347 23.79 4.72 -6.66
C ASN A 347 24.26 5.33 -7.99
N LEU A 348 23.52 6.30 -8.53
CA LEU A 348 23.90 7.04 -9.73
C LEU A 348 25.14 7.89 -9.50
N VAL A 349 25.21 8.62 -8.38
CA VAL A 349 26.38 9.44 -8.04
C VAL A 349 27.63 8.57 -7.88
N THR A 350 27.52 7.44 -7.16
CA THR A 350 28.63 6.47 -7.03
C THR A 350 29.04 5.86 -8.37
N ALA A 351 28.12 5.70 -9.32
CA ALA A 351 28.46 5.19 -10.65
C ALA A 351 29.24 6.21 -11.49
N VAL A 352 28.88 7.50 -11.41
CA VAL A 352 29.57 8.59 -12.12
C VAL A 352 30.91 8.91 -11.46
N PHE A 353 30.98 8.83 -10.13
CA PHE A 353 32.16 9.16 -9.35
C PHE A 353 32.53 7.96 -8.43
N PRO A 354 33.37 7.02 -8.87
CA PRO A 354 33.60 5.78 -8.11
C PRO A 354 34.43 5.92 -6.83
N ASN A 355 35.15 7.03 -6.66
CA ASN A 355 36.19 7.21 -5.63
C ASN A 355 36.13 8.60 -4.95
N PHE A 356 34.94 9.17 -4.73
CA PHE A 356 34.88 10.40 -3.92
C PHE A 356 34.98 10.04 -2.43
N ASP A 357 36.08 10.45 -1.80
CA ASP A 357 36.28 10.30 -0.36
C ASP A 357 35.33 11.22 0.41
N SER A 358 34.19 10.68 0.83
CA SER A 358 33.28 11.39 1.73
C SER A 358 33.79 11.34 3.17
N PRO A 359 33.76 12.46 3.92
CA PRO A 359 34.12 12.48 5.33
C PRO A 359 33.28 11.48 6.15
N SER A 360 33.90 10.84 7.14
CA SER A 360 33.24 9.78 7.93
C SER A 360 32.28 10.30 9.01
N GLY A 361 32.25 11.62 9.24
CA GLY A 361 31.38 12.24 10.23
C GLY A 361 31.10 13.72 9.96
N PHE A 362 29.96 14.19 10.49
CA PHE A 362 29.49 15.57 10.31
C PHE A 362 30.54 16.62 10.69
N GLY A 363 31.28 16.41 11.79
CA GLY A 363 32.34 17.34 12.22
C GLY A 363 33.46 17.50 11.19
N GLN A 364 33.88 16.40 10.55
CA GLN A 364 34.89 16.43 9.49
C GLN A 364 34.33 17.06 8.21
N ALA A 365 33.03 16.88 7.95
CA ALA A 365 32.35 17.45 6.80
C ALA A 365 32.15 18.97 6.91
N ILE A 366 31.89 19.49 8.12
CA ILE A 366 31.61 20.91 8.34
C ILE A 366 32.86 21.75 8.64
N SER A 367 33.94 21.12 9.12
CA SER A 367 35.18 21.83 9.46
C SER A 367 35.76 22.64 8.28
N PRO A 368 35.88 22.10 7.06
CA PRO A 368 36.33 22.85 5.88
C PRO A 368 35.35 23.97 5.48
N LEU A 369 34.04 23.76 5.66
CA LEU A 369 33.03 24.77 5.37
C LEU A 369 33.14 25.99 6.30
N ILE A 370 33.44 25.78 7.58
CA ILE A 370 33.57 26.86 8.56
C ILE A 370 34.94 27.55 8.45
N SER A 371 36.00 26.76 8.27
CA SER A 371 37.38 27.28 8.30
C SER A 371 37.86 27.84 6.96
N GLN A 372 37.41 27.26 5.85
CA GLN A 372 37.92 27.54 4.50
C GLN A 372 36.81 27.96 3.53
N PHE A 373 35.55 28.02 3.98
CA PHE A 373 34.38 28.24 3.12
C PHE A 373 34.27 27.23 1.96
N ASP A 374 34.83 26.02 2.13
CA ASP A 374 34.72 24.94 1.15
C ASP A 374 33.47 24.07 1.45
N PRO A 375 32.42 24.12 0.62
CA PRO A 375 31.22 23.33 0.82
C PRO A 375 31.35 21.87 0.33
N VAL A 376 32.41 21.53 -0.43
CA VAL A 376 32.50 20.23 -1.10
C VAL A 376 32.44 19.05 -0.12
N PRO A 377 33.23 19.01 0.98
CA PRO A 377 33.20 17.88 1.91
C PRO A 377 31.83 17.69 2.60
N PHE A 378 31.11 18.79 2.84
CA PHE A 378 29.76 18.77 3.38
C PHE A 378 28.75 18.21 2.39
N LEU A 379 28.83 18.59 1.11
CA LEU A 379 27.96 18.07 0.06
C LEU A 379 28.18 16.57 -0.16
N LEU A 380 29.42 16.11 -0.19
CA LEU A 380 29.75 14.69 -0.32
C LEU A 380 29.22 13.87 0.86
N TYR A 381 29.42 14.36 2.08
CA TYR A 381 28.83 13.73 3.28
C TYR A 381 27.30 13.67 3.21
N THR A 382 26.66 14.72 2.70
CA THR A 382 25.20 14.79 2.55
C THR A 382 24.68 13.76 1.55
N VAL A 383 25.36 13.59 0.40
CA VAL A 383 25.00 12.58 -0.60
C VAL A 383 25.17 11.17 -0.06
N ASP A 384 26.25 10.90 0.68
CA ASP A 384 26.45 9.57 1.28
C ASP A 384 25.44 9.28 2.41
N SER A 385 25.08 10.32 3.17
CA SER A 385 24.10 10.24 4.26
C SER A 385 22.64 10.36 3.80
N ILE A 386 22.37 10.40 2.49
CA ILE A 386 21.02 10.66 1.95
C ILE A 386 19.97 9.64 2.43
N ARG A 387 20.39 8.39 2.70
CA ARG A 387 19.53 7.34 3.26
C ARG A 387 19.06 7.64 4.68
N GLN A 388 19.87 8.33 5.47
CA GLN A 388 19.53 8.71 6.84
C GLN A 388 18.65 9.96 6.83
N LEU A 389 18.98 10.92 5.96
CA LEU A 389 18.20 12.14 5.73
C LEU A 389 16.82 11.87 5.13
N GLN A 390 16.64 10.73 4.47
CA GLN A 390 15.36 10.28 3.91
C GLN A 390 14.19 10.41 4.90
N LEU A 391 14.39 10.08 6.18
CA LEU A 391 13.34 10.19 7.19
C LEU A 391 12.94 11.64 7.46
N VAL A 392 13.93 12.53 7.52
CA VAL A 392 13.73 13.97 7.71
C VAL A 392 12.99 14.54 6.51
N VAL A 393 13.44 14.19 5.29
CA VAL A 393 12.79 14.60 4.04
C VAL A 393 11.33 14.13 4.00
N MET A 394 11.05 12.88 4.35
CA MET A 394 9.69 12.37 4.42
C MET A 394 8.82 13.12 5.43
N GLY A 395 9.35 13.44 6.61
CA GLY A 395 8.64 14.23 7.62
C GLY A 395 8.33 15.64 7.14
N LEU A 396 9.30 16.33 6.54
CA LEU A 396 9.12 17.66 5.97
C LEU A 396 8.11 17.66 4.82
N VAL A 397 8.20 16.67 3.92
CA VAL A 397 7.24 16.50 2.82
C VAL A 397 5.83 16.26 3.35
N LEU A 398 5.67 15.45 4.40
CA LEU A 398 4.38 15.23 5.04
C LEU A 398 3.79 16.54 5.60
N ILE A 399 4.59 17.31 6.35
CA ILE A 399 4.16 18.60 6.91
C ILE A 399 3.75 19.55 5.78
N TRP A 400 4.59 19.65 4.74
CA TRP A 400 4.32 20.49 3.59
C TRP A 400 3.05 20.06 2.83
N LEU A 401 2.84 18.76 2.63
CA LEU A 401 1.63 18.24 2.00
C LEU A 401 0.38 18.51 2.83
N MET A 402 0.43 18.29 4.14
CA MET A 402 -0.70 18.57 5.03
C MET A 402 -1.07 20.06 5.04
N HIS A 403 -0.10 20.95 4.92
CA HIS A 403 -0.35 22.39 4.89
C HIS A 403 -0.84 22.88 3.52
N ASN A 404 -0.20 22.44 2.43
CA ASN A 404 -0.39 23.04 1.10
C ASN A 404 -1.27 22.22 0.16
N ARG A 405 -1.40 20.91 0.39
CA ARG A 405 -2.13 19.96 -0.46
C ARG A 405 -2.84 18.87 0.38
N PRO A 406 -3.72 19.23 1.33
CA PRO A 406 -4.39 18.24 2.20
C PRO A 406 -5.24 17.23 1.43
N GLU A 407 -5.68 17.56 0.22
CA GLU A 407 -6.50 16.69 -0.63
C GLU A 407 -5.70 15.67 -1.47
N GLY A 408 -4.37 15.76 -1.48
CA GLY A 408 -3.49 14.92 -2.31
C GLY A 408 -3.44 15.32 -3.80
N MET A 409 -2.78 14.50 -4.62
CA MET A 409 -2.56 14.76 -6.05
C MET A 409 -3.85 14.70 -6.87
N LEU A 410 -4.75 13.76 -6.56
CA LEU A 410 -6.02 13.59 -7.28
C LEU A 410 -7.20 14.33 -6.63
N GLY A 411 -7.00 15.00 -5.50
CA GLY A 411 -8.05 15.70 -4.76
C GLY A 411 -9.11 14.77 -4.15
N TYR A 412 -10.14 15.35 -3.54
CA TYR A 412 -11.31 14.60 -3.07
C TYR A 412 -12.16 14.12 -4.24
N ARG A 413 -11.79 13.02 -4.90
CA ARG A 413 -12.77 12.26 -5.67
C ARG A 413 -13.71 11.58 -4.68
N LYS A 414 -14.77 12.28 -4.26
CA LYS A 414 -15.92 11.63 -3.62
C LYS A 414 -16.54 10.72 -4.68
N GLU A 415 -16.24 9.43 -4.66
CA GLU A 415 -17.08 8.45 -5.32
C GLU A 415 -18.43 8.43 -4.58
N THR A 416 -19.28 9.42 -4.85
CA THR A 416 -20.63 9.49 -4.29
C THR A 416 -21.30 8.16 -4.53
N ALA A 417 -21.89 7.57 -3.47
CA ALA A 417 -22.75 6.41 -3.62
C ALA A 417 -23.76 6.77 -4.70
N SER A 418 -23.65 6.15 -5.88
CA SER A 418 -24.43 6.56 -7.03
C SER A 418 -25.90 6.54 -6.65
N VAL A 419 -26.56 7.68 -6.82
CA VAL A 419 -28.01 7.71 -6.94
C VAL A 419 -28.28 6.88 -8.18
N ILE A 420 -29.12 5.87 -8.07
CA ILE A 420 -29.64 5.15 -9.24
C ILE A 420 -30.05 6.23 -10.25
N PRO A 421 -29.50 6.26 -11.47
CA PRO A 421 -29.89 7.29 -12.44
C PRO A 421 -31.41 7.20 -12.63
N LEU A 422 -32.14 8.24 -12.22
CA LEU A 422 -33.60 8.35 -12.38
C LEU A 422 -34.01 8.60 -13.83
N SER A 423 -33.09 8.55 -14.78
CA SER A 423 -33.42 8.51 -16.19
C SER A 423 -34.18 7.21 -16.47
N ARG A 424 -35.50 7.35 -16.64
CA ARG A 424 -36.39 6.34 -17.20
C ARG A 424 -35.66 5.70 -18.40
N PRO A 425 -35.63 4.37 -18.53
CA PRO A 425 -35.20 3.77 -19.78
C PRO A 425 -36.05 4.41 -20.87
N LYS A 426 -35.41 5.08 -21.83
CA LYS A 426 -36.10 5.55 -23.02
C LYS A 426 -36.63 4.26 -23.64
N SER A 427 -37.93 4.01 -23.47
CA SER A 427 -38.59 2.90 -24.12
C SER A 427 -38.18 2.95 -25.58
N MET A 428 -37.80 1.81 -26.14
CA MET A 428 -37.79 1.62 -27.58
C MET A 428 -39.17 2.06 -28.07
N THR A 429 -39.29 3.32 -28.50
CA THR A 429 -40.37 3.76 -29.35
C THR A 429 -40.13 3.01 -30.65
N ALA A 430 -40.90 1.94 -30.79
CA ALA A 430 -41.15 1.30 -32.04
C ALA A 430 -41.48 2.37 -33.09
N ASP A 431 -40.95 2.09 -34.27
CA ASP A 431 -41.20 2.75 -35.52
C ASP A 431 -42.69 3.04 -35.73
N GLY A 432 -42.96 4.15 -36.42
CA GLY A 432 -44.29 4.74 -36.53
C GLY A 432 -45.30 3.88 -37.31
N GLY A 433 -46.57 4.21 -37.11
CA GLY A 433 -47.66 3.70 -37.95
C GLY A 433 -49.04 3.89 -37.32
N ASP A 434 -49.68 4.97 -37.74
CA ASP A 434 -51.13 5.14 -37.96
C ASP A 434 -52.17 5.02 -36.83
N ASP A 435 -52.88 6.14 -36.74
CA ASP A 435 -54.33 6.36 -36.65
C ASP A 435 -55.14 6.17 -35.36
N ASP A 436 -56.13 7.06 -35.31
CA ASP A 436 -57.37 7.07 -34.52
C ASP A 436 -57.38 7.52 -33.05
N SER A 437 -57.74 8.80 -32.91
CA SER A 437 -58.89 9.29 -32.13
C SER A 437 -58.89 9.13 -30.59
N VAL A 438 -58.93 10.27 -29.89
CA VAL A 438 -60.10 10.78 -29.12
C VAL A 438 -59.63 11.86 -28.14
N ARG A 439 -60.27 13.04 -28.25
CA ARG A 439 -60.21 14.20 -27.36
C ARG A 439 -60.71 13.87 -25.95
N THR A 440 -60.16 14.55 -24.94
CA THR A 440 -60.85 15.50 -24.00
C THR A 440 -59.78 15.93 -22.97
N ASP A 441 -59.28 17.16 -22.96
CA ASP A 441 -59.86 18.44 -22.49
C ASP A 441 -59.84 18.59 -20.96
N GLY A 442 -59.32 19.74 -20.49
CA GLY A 442 -59.19 20.08 -19.08
C GLY A 442 -57.94 20.92 -18.73
N GLY A 443 -57.78 22.07 -19.37
CA GLY A 443 -56.86 23.12 -18.88
C GLY A 443 -57.52 24.00 -17.82
N VAL A 444 -56.72 24.58 -16.92
CA VAL A 444 -56.84 25.97 -16.45
C VAL A 444 -55.44 26.46 -16.04
N ASP A 445 -54.92 27.42 -16.80
CA ASP A 445 -53.88 28.36 -16.38
C ASP A 445 -54.50 29.48 -15.53
N ALA A 446 -53.80 29.95 -14.50
CA ALA A 446 -53.97 31.30 -13.97
C ALA A 446 -52.64 31.81 -13.38
N ALA A 447 -52.11 32.84 -14.02
CA ALA A 447 -51.00 33.68 -13.58
C ALA A 447 -51.51 34.93 -12.83
N ALA A 448 -50.73 35.40 -11.85
CA ALA A 448 -50.64 36.80 -11.38
C ALA A 448 -49.48 36.86 -10.36
N GLU A 449 -48.33 37.45 -10.69
CA GLU A 449 -47.95 38.86 -10.46
C GLU A 449 -47.98 39.32 -8.98
N GLY A 450 -46.84 39.81 -8.49
CA GLY A 450 -46.74 40.61 -7.27
C GLY A 450 -45.48 40.34 -6.43
N GLY A 451 -44.41 41.11 -6.65
CA GLY A 451 -43.22 41.10 -5.81
C GLY A 451 -42.54 42.46 -5.87
N GLU A 452 -43.05 43.41 -5.09
CA GLU A 452 -42.48 44.74 -4.83
C GLU A 452 -41.17 44.66 -4.04
N THR A 453 -40.32 45.63 -4.34
CA THR A 453 -39.06 46.00 -3.69
C THR A 453 -39.28 46.89 -2.45
N ASP A 454 -38.32 46.77 -1.53
CA ASP A 454 -37.85 47.75 -0.52
C ASP A 454 -38.72 48.08 0.71
N GLU A 455 -38.26 47.60 1.88
CA GLU A 455 -37.71 48.44 2.98
C GLU A 455 -36.63 47.68 3.78
#